data_AF-A0A3D2I779-F1
#
_entry.id   AF-A0A3D2I779-F1
#
_cell.length_a   1.000
_cell.length_b   1.000
_cell.length_c   1.000
_cell.angle_alpha   90.00
_cell.angle_beta   90.00
_cell.angle_gamma   90.00
#
_symmetry.space_group_name_H-M   'P 1'
#
loop_
_entity.id
_entity.type
_entity.pdbx_description
1 polymer ?
#
loop_
_entity_poly.entity_id
_entity_poly.type
_entity_poly.pdbx_seq_one_letter_code
_entity_poly.pdbx_strand_id
1 'polypeptide(L)' 'PGGCELGPRPIDLHLSALRALGADISDAGGTLRCRAAHLRGCQIVLATPSVGATENAMLAA' A
#
# COMPACT_ATOMS: atom_id res chain seq x y z
N PRO A 1 -10.24 -4.42 -0.45
CA PRO A 1 -10.32 -5.83 0.04
C PRO A 1 -11.63 -6.04 0.80
N GLY A 2 -12.24 -7.22 0.64
CA GLY A 2 -13.42 -7.63 1.40
C GLY A 2 -13.02 -8.52 2.59
N GLY A 3 -13.84 -9.53 2.87
CA GLY A 3 -13.53 -10.59 3.83
C GLY A 3 -12.76 -11.75 3.16
N CYS A 4 -11.98 -12.48 3.96
CA CYS A 4 -11.38 -13.75 3.57
C CYS A 4 -11.64 -14.78 4.68
N GLU A 5 -12.07 -15.98 4.31
CA GLU A 5 -12.44 -17.03 5.27
C GLU A 5 -11.25 -17.57 6.08
N LEU A 6 -10.04 -17.49 5.53
CA LEU A 6 -8.81 -17.91 6.23
C LEU A 6 -8.38 -16.91 7.32
N GLY A 7 -8.93 -15.70 7.30
CA GLY A 7 -8.60 -14.65 8.26
C GLY A 7 -8.48 -13.26 7.61
N PRO A 8 -8.39 -12.21 8.44
CA PRO A 8 -8.25 -10.85 7.96
C PRO A 8 -6.92 -10.67 7.22
N ARG A 9 -7.00 -10.07 6.03
CA ARG A 9 -5.83 -9.70 5.22
C ARG A 9 -5.88 -8.19 4.95
N PRO A 10 -5.52 -7.37 5.95
CA PRO A 10 -5.51 -5.93 5.79
C PRO A 10 -4.43 -5.52 4.77
N ILE A 11 -4.61 -4.34 4.18
CA ILE A 11 -3.71 -3.79 3.16
C ILE A 11 -2.97 -2.54 3.64
N ASP A 12 -3.02 -2.26 4.94
CA ASP A 12 -2.38 -1.13 5.60
C ASP A 12 -0.90 -1.00 5.22
N LEU A 13 -0.17 -2.12 5.17
CA LEU A 13 1.24 -2.15 4.75
C LEU A 13 1.47 -1.71 3.29
N HIS A 14 0.52 -2.00 2.40
CA HIS A 14 0.60 -1.52 1.01
C HIS A 14 0.39 -0.01 0.96
N LEU A 15 -0.57 0.49 1.74
CA LEU A 15 -0.90 1.92 1.77
C LEU A 15 0.21 2.73 2.44
N SER A 16 0.84 2.21 3.49
CA SER A 16 1.98 2.88 4.14
C SER A 16 3.17 2.96 3.20
N ALA A 17 3.46 1.90 2.44
CA ALA A 17 4.54 1.90 1.46
C ALA A 17 4.30 2.94 0.34
N LEU A 18 3.10 2.97 -0.23
CA LEU A 18 2.75 3.95 -1.27
C LEU A 18 2.78 5.39 -0.73
N ARG A 19 2.33 5.64 0.50
CA ARG A 19 2.45 6.96 1.14
C ARG A 19 3.90 7.36 1.36
N ALA A 20 4.77 6.44 1.76
CA ALA A 20 6.20 6.71 1.91
C ALA A 20 6.85 7.13 0.59
N LEU A 21 6.41 6.53 -0.53
CA LEU A 21 6.82 6.93 -1.88
C LEU A 21 6.21 8.27 -2.35
N GLY A 22 5.30 8.87 -1.57
CA GLY A 22 4.69 10.17 -1.87
C GLY A 22 3.27 10.11 -2.45
N ALA A 23 2.59 8.96 -2.41
CA ALA A 23 1.20 8.87 -2.84
C ALA A 23 0.22 9.45 -1.79
N ASP A 24 -0.68 10.31 -2.25
CA ASP A 24 -1.90 10.66 -1.54
C ASP A 24 -2.96 9.57 -1.75
N ILE A 25 -3.62 9.17 -0.67
CA ILE A 25 -4.54 8.03 -0.65
C ILE A 25 -5.84 8.43 0.03
N SER A 26 -6.93 8.38 -0.73
CA SER A 26 -8.29 8.65 -0.27
C SER A 26 -9.20 7.45 -0.47
N ASP A 27 -10.13 7.20 0.46
CA ASP A 27 -11.23 6.26 0.28
C ASP A 27 -12.43 6.99 -0.32
N ALA A 28 -12.91 6.52 -1.47
CA ALA A 28 -14.10 7.02 -2.13
C ALA A 28 -15.11 5.89 -2.28
N GLY A 29 -15.86 5.62 -1.20
CA GLY A 29 -16.98 4.67 -1.22
C GLY A 29 -16.55 3.21 -1.39
N GLY A 30 -15.49 2.78 -0.70
CA GLY A 30 -14.98 1.41 -0.77
C GLY A 30 -13.99 1.19 -1.93
N THR A 31 -13.69 2.24 -2.69
CA THR A 31 -12.59 2.26 -3.67
C THR A 31 -11.48 3.17 -3.17
N LEU A 32 -10.28 2.62 -3.03
CA LEU A 32 -9.09 3.40 -2.72
C LEU A 32 -8.58 4.09 -3.99
N ARG A 33 -8.46 5.42 -3.93
CA ARG A 33 -7.80 6.22 -4.96
C ARG A 33 -6.45 6.66 -4.45
N CYS A 34 -5.39 6.22 -5.13
CA CYS A 34 -4.01 6.61 -4.86
C CYS A 34 -3.54 7.54 -6.00
N ARG A 35 -2.98 8.71 -5.67
CA ARG A 35 -2.45 9.67 -6.64
C ARG A 35 -1.12 10.22 -6.17
N ALA A 36 -0.19 10.44 -7.10
CA ALA A 36 1.04 11.17 -6.85
C ALA A 36 1.39 11.98 -8.11
N ALA A 37 1.90 13.19 -7.94
CA ALA A 37 2.49 13.93 -9.06
C ALA A 37 3.78 13.22 -9.52
N HIS A 38 4.61 12.81 -8.56
CA HIS A 38 5.79 11.98 -8.76
C HIS A 38 6.00 11.09 -7.54
N LEU A 39 6.25 9.80 -7.78
CA LEU A 39 6.74 8.91 -6.72
C LEU A 39 8.25 9.09 -6.56
N ARG A 40 8.75 8.91 -5.34
CA ARG A 40 10.18 9.03 -5.03
C ARG A 40 10.64 7.84 -4.21
N GLY A 41 11.70 7.19 -4.67
CA GLY A 41 12.37 6.13 -3.93
C GLY A 41 12.79 6.59 -2.54
N CYS A 42 12.52 5.77 -1.54
CA CYS A 42 12.86 6.03 -0.14
C CYS A 42 13.07 4.71 0.62
N GLN A 43 13.51 4.81 1.87
CA GLN A 43 13.57 3.65 2.76
C GLN A 43 12.17 3.32 3.27
N ILE A 44 11.71 2.10 3.00
CA ILE A 44 10.41 1.57 3.44
C ILE A 44 10.65 0.43 4.42
N VAL A 45 10.12 0.54 5.64
CA VAL A 45 10.16 -0.52 6.65
C VAL A 45 8.76 -1.07 6.83
N LEU A 46 8.58 -2.36 6.56
CA LEU A 46 7.31 -3.05 6.80
C LEU A 46 7.30 -3.64 8.21
N ALA A 47 6.18 -3.48 8.92
CA ALA A 47 6.03 -4.01 10.27
C ALA A 47 6.05 -5.55 10.33
N THR A 48 5.65 -6.20 9.22
CA THR A 48 5.69 -7.66 9.05
C THR A 48 6.09 -8.00 7.60
N PRO A 49 6.62 -9.20 7.33
CA PRO A 49 7.00 -9.61 5.98
C PRO A 49 5.77 -9.92 5.12
N SER A 50 5.20 -8.88 4.50
CA SER A 50 4.09 -9.03 3.55
C SER A 50 4.62 -9.15 2.13
N VAL A 51 4.33 -10.29 1.49
CA VAL A 51 4.68 -10.57 0.09
C VAL A 51 4.14 -9.47 -0.83
N GLY A 52 2.81 -9.27 -0.83
CA GLY A 52 2.18 -8.32 -1.73
C GLY A 52 2.54 -6.86 -1.45
N ALA A 53 2.79 -6.48 -0.19
CA ALA A 53 3.21 -5.11 0.11
C ALA A 53 4.62 -4.84 -0.42
N THR A 54 5.51 -5.84 -0.31
CA THR A 54 6.86 -5.78 -0.85
C THR A 54 6.84 -5.69 -2.38
N GLU A 55 6.07 -6.55 -3.05
CA GLU A 55 5.90 -6.53 -4.51
C GLU A 55 5.39 -5.17 -5.01
N ASN A 56 4.32 -4.65 -4.40
CA ASN A 56 3.77 -3.34 -4.78
C ASN A 56 4.77 -2.20 -4.58
N ALA A 57 5.50 -2.19 -3.47
CA ALA A 57 6.51 -1.18 -3.20
C ALA A 57 7.63 -1.22 -4.24
N MET A 58 8.11 -2.41 -4.59
CA MET A 58 9.16 -2.58 -5.61
C MET A 58 8.72 -2.13 -7.01
N LEU A 59 7.48 -2.44 -7.40
CA LEU A 59 6.95 -2.06 -8.71
C LEU A 59 6.64 -0.55 -8.81
N ALA A 60 6.38 0.11 -7.68
CA ALA A 60 6.04 1.53 -7.63
C ALA A 60 7.25 2.47 -7.45
N ALA A 61 8.39 1.95 -7.01
CA ALA A 61 9.59 2.72 -6.66
C ALA A 61 10.34 3.31 -7.86
#